data_AF-A0A961KQ34-F1
#
_entry.id   AF-A0A961KQ34-F1
#
_cell.length_a   1.000
_cell.length_b   1.000
_cell.length_c   1.000
_cell.angle_alpha   90.00
_cell.angle_beta   90.00
_cell.angle_gamma   90.00
#
_symmetry.space_group_name_H-M   'P 1'
#
loop_
_entity.id
_entity.type
_entity.pdbx_description
1 polymer ?
#
loop_
_entity_poly.entity_id
_entity_poly.type
_entity_poly.pdbx_seq_one_letter_code
_entity_poly.pdbx_strand_id
1 'polypeptide(L)'
;MATRDTTKSTTPGAFTGDDFLDEVAGNTKTLYDAAHFPLTSVAGTANAVTAVLDPDFDADGLVDGMLFSLTWGAANTGGVTLAINGGSAVPVLDAEGGALIAGAVVSGLRSLVEYVGGNFRVLSPMLAGAAAGASSYYIAITASQTWSKPAGLEDDQIITVEMWGGGAGGGNSASRGGGGGGGYVRRQFRAADVPSSVSISIGAGGAIGAQGGNTTFGALLTAYGGGTSTSDKGGAGASPWAKGANDFISSAAPDPATLWHGGNGAQYASTNATGGRAIFGGGGGAAVASGGGLTGAGVSLFGGNGGAVDTPGSAPGGGGGKQAVGARGEVRIWI
;
A
#
# COMPACT_ATOMS: atom_id res chain seq x y z
N MET A 1 -35.15 -5.73 13.10
CA MET A 1 -35.07 -6.89 12.19
C MET A 1 -36.38 -7.65 12.29
N ALA A 2 -37.10 -7.84 11.19
CA ALA A 2 -38.22 -8.76 11.16
C ALA A 2 -37.72 -10.18 11.50
N THR A 3 -38.51 -10.95 12.24
CA THR A 3 -38.19 -12.34 12.59
C THR A 3 -38.18 -13.17 11.31
N ARG A 4 -37.03 -13.76 10.97
CA ARG A 4 -36.86 -14.65 9.82
C ARG A 4 -37.26 -16.07 10.22
N ASP A 5 -38.55 -16.40 10.15
CA ASP A 5 -39.01 -17.76 10.38
C ASP A 5 -38.72 -18.63 9.14
N THR A 6 -38.04 -19.77 9.36
CA THR A 6 -37.77 -20.77 8.32
C THR A 6 -38.71 -21.95 8.53
N THR A 7 -39.69 -22.09 7.64
CA THR A 7 -40.54 -23.27 7.55
C THR A 7 -39.71 -24.45 7.04
N LYS A 8 -40.00 -25.65 7.57
CA LYS A 8 -39.30 -26.89 7.24
C LYS A 8 -40.30 -27.92 6.74
N SER A 9 -39.84 -28.92 5.98
CA SER A 9 -40.67 -30.04 5.50
C SER A 9 -41.34 -30.86 6.62
N THR A 10 -40.96 -30.63 7.88
CA THR A 10 -41.56 -31.24 9.07
C THR A 10 -42.70 -30.41 9.69
N THR A 11 -43.11 -29.31 9.07
CA THR A 11 -44.22 -28.46 9.56
C THR A 11 -45.54 -29.21 9.35
N PRO A 12 -46.34 -29.50 10.40
CA PRO A 12 -47.52 -30.36 10.27
C PRO A 12 -48.64 -29.69 9.44
N GLY A 13 -49.02 -30.30 8.32
CA GLY A 13 -50.12 -29.88 7.44
C GLY A 13 -49.88 -30.31 5.99
N ALA A 14 -50.94 -30.66 5.24
CA ALA A 14 -50.80 -30.83 3.80
C ALA A 14 -50.74 -29.43 3.17
N PHE A 15 -49.57 -29.01 2.68
CA PHE A 15 -49.50 -27.80 1.87
C PHE A 15 -50.40 -27.99 0.66
N THR A 16 -51.39 -27.12 0.47
CA THR A 16 -52.06 -27.04 -0.83
C THR A 16 -51.06 -26.53 -1.87
N GLY A 17 -51.35 -26.70 -3.16
CA GLY A 17 -50.47 -26.19 -4.22
C GLY A 17 -50.20 -24.69 -4.07
N ASP A 18 -51.21 -23.94 -3.62
CA ASP A 18 -51.12 -22.50 -3.41
C ASP A 18 -50.28 -22.15 -2.17
N ASP A 19 -50.46 -22.87 -1.04
CA ASP A 19 -49.65 -22.64 0.18
C ASP A 19 -48.15 -22.86 -0.08
N PHE A 20 -47.80 -23.87 -0.87
CA PHE A 20 -46.41 -24.13 -1.25
C PHE A 20 -45.84 -23.04 -2.15
N LEU A 21 -46.63 -22.54 -3.11
CA LEU A 21 -46.21 -21.46 -4.00
C LEU A 21 -45.99 -20.16 -3.22
N ASP A 22 -46.85 -19.85 -2.26
CA ASP A 22 -46.70 -18.68 -1.39
C ASP A 22 -45.47 -18.80 -0.49
N GLU A 23 -45.18 -19.99 0.05
CA GLU A 23 -43.96 -20.25 0.83
C GLU A 23 -42.69 -20.08 -0.01
N VAL A 24 -42.67 -20.63 -1.23
CA VAL A 24 -41.54 -20.47 -2.16
C VAL A 24 -41.36 -19.00 -2.54
N ALA A 25 -42.46 -18.28 -2.79
CA ALA A 25 -42.42 -16.85 -3.07
C ALA A 25 -41.85 -16.06 -1.89
N GLY A 26 -42.28 -16.34 -0.65
CA GLY A 26 -41.76 -15.69 0.56
C GLY A 26 -40.29 -15.96 0.82
N ASN A 27 -39.83 -17.20 0.63
CA ASN A 27 -38.41 -17.57 0.76
C ASN A 27 -37.55 -16.93 -0.34
N THR A 28 -38.06 -16.90 -1.57
CA THR A 28 -37.41 -16.25 -2.69
C THR A 28 -37.28 -14.76 -2.41
N LYS A 29 -38.36 -14.10 -1.97
CA LYS A 29 -38.33 -12.69 -1.57
C LYS A 29 -37.30 -12.42 -0.47
N THR A 30 -37.26 -13.25 0.57
CA THR A 30 -36.27 -13.12 1.66
C THR A 30 -34.83 -13.27 1.16
N LEU A 31 -34.59 -14.16 0.18
CA LEU A 31 -33.29 -14.30 -0.46
C LEU A 31 -32.93 -13.04 -1.26
N TYR A 32 -33.86 -12.49 -2.04
CA TYR A 32 -33.64 -11.24 -2.77
C TYR A 32 -33.37 -10.07 -1.82
N ASP A 33 -34.15 -9.92 -0.74
CA ASP A 33 -33.98 -8.85 0.25
C ASP A 33 -32.62 -8.92 0.97
N ALA A 34 -31.98 -10.09 1.03
CA ALA A 34 -30.67 -10.31 1.67
C ALA A 34 -29.50 -10.46 0.68
N ALA A 35 -29.76 -10.48 -0.63
CA ALA A 35 -28.73 -10.70 -1.64
C ALA A 35 -27.98 -9.41 -1.97
N HIS A 36 -26.79 -9.59 -2.56
CA HIS A 36 -25.98 -8.51 -3.11
C HIS A 36 -26.23 -8.39 -4.61
N PHE A 37 -26.54 -7.17 -5.08
CA PHE A 37 -26.82 -6.90 -6.49
C PHE A 37 -25.85 -5.90 -7.13
N PRO A 38 -25.27 -6.21 -8.29
CA PRO A 38 -24.50 -5.23 -9.05
C PRO A 38 -25.43 -4.24 -9.76
N LEU A 39 -25.19 -2.95 -9.57
CA LEU A 39 -25.85 -1.90 -10.31
C LEU A 39 -25.12 -1.65 -11.63
N THR A 40 -25.91 -1.45 -12.68
CA THR A 40 -25.45 -1.19 -14.04
C THR A 40 -25.85 0.22 -14.49
N SER A 41 -25.36 0.65 -15.65
CA SER A 41 -25.73 1.94 -16.26
C SER A 41 -25.62 3.14 -15.31
N VAL A 42 -24.59 3.15 -14.47
CA VAL A 42 -24.34 4.24 -13.52
C VAL A 42 -24.07 5.53 -14.29
N ALA A 43 -24.95 6.51 -14.12
CA ALA A 43 -24.98 7.76 -14.86
C ALA A 43 -25.38 8.94 -13.94
N GLY A 44 -25.70 10.08 -14.55
CA GLY A 44 -26.06 11.31 -13.84
C GLY A 44 -24.89 12.26 -13.65
N THR A 45 -24.93 13.04 -12.57
CA THR A 45 -23.83 13.94 -12.18
C THR A 45 -23.02 13.33 -11.04
N ALA A 46 -21.91 13.97 -10.68
CA ALA A 46 -21.08 13.50 -9.57
C ALA A 46 -21.79 13.46 -8.20
N ASN A 47 -22.84 14.28 -8.01
CA ASN A 47 -23.58 14.37 -6.75
C ASN A 47 -25.02 13.84 -6.86
N ALA A 48 -25.54 13.66 -8.07
CA ALA A 48 -26.87 13.10 -8.34
C ALA A 48 -26.72 11.91 -9.28
N VAL A 49 -26.50 10.75 -8.69
CA VAL A 49 -26.20 9.50 -9.38
C VAL A 49 -27.47 8.73 -9.65
N THR A 50 -27.58 8.18 -10.86
CA THR A 50 -28.64 7.26 -11.25
C THR A 50 -28.04 5.92 -11.62
N ALA A 51 -28.70 4.81 -11.31
CA ALA A 51 -28.25 3.49 -11.72
C ALA A 51 -29.43 2.56 -12.03
N VAL A 52 -29.14 1.45 -12.69
CA VAL A 52 -30.12 0.43 -13.07
C VAL A 52 -29.82 -0.87 -12.34
N LEU A 53 -30.83 -1.42 -11.68
CA LEU A 53 -30.81 -2.76 -11.10
C LEU A 53 -31.61 -3.70 -12.02
N ASP A 54 -30.99 -4.83 -12.37
CA ASP A 54 -31.60 -5.89 -13.19
C ASP A 54 -31.38 -7.26 -12.52
N PRO A 55 -32.43 -8.00 -12.16
CA PRO A 55 -33.86 -7.67 -12.32
C PRO A 55 -34.32 -6.51 -11.43
N ASP A 56 -35.33 -5.76 -11.88
CA ASP A 56 -35.91 -4.62 -11.14
C ASP A 56 -36.53 -5.06 -9.80
N PHE A 57 -36.77 -4.09 -8.91
CA PHE A 57 -37.47 -4.30 -7.65
C PHE A 57 -38.87 -4.87 -7.88
N ASP A 58 -39.37 -5.57 -6.87
CA ASP A 58 -40.80 -5.80 -6.72
C ASP A 58 -41.53 -4.48 -6.37
N ALA A 59 -42.86 -4.53 -6.24
CA ALA A 59 -43.67 -3.34 -5.96
C ALA A 59 -43.31 -2.65 -4.62
N ASP A 60 -42.57 -3.31 -3.73
CA ASP A 60 -42.22 -2.82 -2.39
C ASP A 60 -40.95 -1.95 -2.41
N GLY A 61 -40.14 -2.01 -3.47
CA GLY A 61 -38.98 -1.14 -3.67
C GLY A 61 -37.79 -1.46 -2.76
N LEU A 62 -37.11 -0.43 -2.25
CA LEU A 62 -35.92 -0.58 -1.40
C LEU A 62 -36.30 -0.97 0.03
N VAL A 63 -35.67 -2.02 0.55
CA VAL A 63 -35.83 -2.47 1.95
C VAL A 63 -34.50 -2.47 2.69
N ASP A 64 -34.57 -2.23 4.01
CA ASP A 64 -33.39 -2.18 4.87
C ASP A 64 -32.59 -3.50 4.85
N GLY A 65 -31.27 -3.39 4.70
CA GLY A 65 -30.32 -4.49 4.63
C GLY A 65 -29.94 -4.92 3.21
N MET A 66 -30.59 -4.37 2.17
CA MET A 66 -30.20 -4.65 0.78
C MET A 66 -28.81 -4.10 0.48
N LEU A 67 -27.99 -4.90 -0.22
CA LEU A 67 -26.61 -4.57 -0.58
C LEU A 67 -26.45 -4.43 -2.09
N PHE A 68 -25.72 -3.39 -2.50
CA PHE A 68 -25.49 -3.07 -3.90
C PHE A 68 -24.01 -2.78 -4.16
N SER A 69 -23.51 -3.12 -5.35
CA SER A 69 -22.22 -2.61 -5.82
C SER A 69 -22.37 -1.71 -7.03
N LEU A 70 -21.63 -0.59 -7.05
CA LEU A 70 -21.57 0.31 -8.19
C LEU A 70 -20.14 0.80 -8.47
N THR A 71 -19.92 1.28 -9.69
CA THR A 71 -18.68 1.99 -10.07
C THR A 71 -19.03 3.45 -10.32
N TRP A 72 -18.38 4.37 -9.60
CA TRP A 72 -18.69 5.80 -9.70
C TRP A 72 -18.21 6.38 -11.03
N GLY A 73 -19.04 7.20 -11.67
CA GLY A 73 -18.70 7.84 -12.95
C GLY A 73 -17.82 9.08 -12.82
N ALA A 74 -17.89 9.80 -11.70
CA ALA A 74 -17.18 11.05 -11.46
C ALA A 74 -16.85 11.23 -9.98
N ALA A 75 -15.92 12.15 -9.68
CA ALA A 75 -15.61 12.52 -8.30
C ALA A 75 -16.65 13.50 -7.75
N ASN A 76 -17.21 13.20 -6.57
CA ASN A 76 -18.23 14.04 -5.97
C ASN A 76 -17.64 15.38 -5.49
N THR A 77 -18.43 16.44 -5.57
CA THR A 77 -18.06 17.78 -5.08
C THR A 77 -18.82 18.20 -3.82
N GLY A 78 -19.71 17.33 -3.32
CA GLY A 78 -20.48 17.49 -2.10
C GLY A 78 -21.25 16.22 -1.77
N GLY A 79 -22.35 16.35 -1.02
CA GLY A 79 -23.23 15.22 -0.71
C GLY A 79 -23.76 14.55 -1.98
N VAL A 80 -23.90 13.22 -1.92
CA VAL A 80 -24.31 12.39 -3.05
C VAL A 80 -25.70 11.82 -2.81
N THR A 81 -26.50 11.70 -3.86
CA THR A 81 -27.75 10.92 -3.86
C THR A 81 -27.69 9.84 -4.93
N LEU A 82 -28.34 8.70 -4.68
CA LEU A 82 -28.50 7.60 -5.61
C LEU A 82 -29.98 7.34 -5.87
N ALA A 83 -30.39 7.34 -7.13
CA ALA A 83 -31.69 6.86 -7.59
C ALA A 83 -31.50 5.57 -8.40
N ILE A 84 -32.21 4.51 -8.03
CA ILE A 84 -32.18 3.21 -8.74
C ILE A 84 -33.47 3.06 -9.53
N ASN A 85 -33.38 2.62 -10.79
CA ASN A 85 -34.52 2.35 -11.69
C ASN A 85 -35.51 3.51 -11.82
N GLY A 86 -35.00 4.75 -11.80
CA GLY A 86 -35.84 5.95 -11.92
C GLY A 86 -36.68 6.28 -10.67
N GLY A 87 -36.46 5.58 -9.56
CA GLY A 87 -37.08 5.87 -8.27
C GLY A 87 -36.61 7.19 -7.64
N SER A 88 -37.04 7.42 -6.39
CA SER A 88 -36.65 8.64 -5.65
C SER A 88 -35.14 8.67 -5.39
N ALA A 89 -34.55 9.86 -5.45
CA ALA A 89 -33.15 10.06 -5.11
C ALA A 89 -32.96 9.95 -3.58
N VAL A 90 -32.16 8.97 -3.16
CA VAL A 90 -31.88 8.67 -1.74
C VAL A 90 -30.48 9.16 -1.40
N PRO A 91 -30.24 9.82 -0.24
CA PRO A 91 -28.89 10.20 0.17
C PRO A 91 -27.94 9.00 0.29
N VAL A 92 -26.72 9.18 -0.20
CA VAL A 92 -25.59 8.27 0.04
C VAL A 92 -24.70 8.92 1.08
N LEU A 93 -24.45 8.18 2.15
CA LEU A 93 -23.78 8.60 3.37
C LEU A 93 -22.59 7.67 3.64
N ASP A 94 -21.68 8.08 4.50
CA ASP A 94 -20.57 7.21 4.95
C ASP A 94 -21.10 6.08 5.87
N ALA A 95 -20.21 5.23 6.38
CA ALA A 95 -20.58 4.07 7.19
C ALA A 95 -21.17 4.49 8.56
N GLU A 96 -20.70 5.60 9.12
CA GLU A 96 -21.13 6.18 10.40
C GLU A 96 -22.43 7.00 10.28
N GLY A 97 -22.70 7.43 9.06
CA GLY A 97 -23.90 8.09 8.61
C GLY A 97 -23.83 9.58 8.38
N GLY A 98 -22.62 10.13 8.31
CA GLY A 98 -22.33 11.48 7.83
C GLY A 98 -22.55 11.63 6.32
N ALA A 99 -22.74 12.87 5.89
CA ALA A 99 -22.79 13.20 4.47
C ALA A 99 -21.41 13.03 3.85
N LEU A 100 -21.35 12.47 2.63
CA LEU A 100 -20.10 12.35 1.91
C LEU A 100 -19.48 13.72 1.63
N ILE A 101 -18.21 13.86 1.96
CA ILE A 101 -17.43 15.07 1.65
C ILE A 101 -16.97 15.07 0.20
N ALA A 102 -16.64 16.23 -0.35
CA ALA A 102 -16.08 16.34 -1.69
C ALA A 102 -14.83 15.44 -1.87
N GLY A 103 -14.82 14.65 -2.93
CA GLY A 103 -13.73 13.71 -3.26
C GLY A 103 -13.77 12.37 -2.52
N ALA A 104 -14.78 12.11 -1.67
CA ALA A 104 -14.93 10.84 -0.97
C ALA A 104 -15.09 9.65 -1.93
N VAL A 105 -15.75 9.88 -3.08
CA VAL A 105 -15.80 8.96 -4.21
C VAL A 105 -15.15 9.58 -5.43
N VAL A 106 -14.54 8.76 -6.29
CA VAL A 106 -13.87 9.19 -7.53
C VAL A 106 -14.27 8.30 -8.70
N SER A 107 -14.12 8.82 -9.93
CA SER A 107 -14.39 8.05 -11.15
C SER A 107 -13.60 6.73 -11.14
N GLY A 108 -14.29 5.62 -11.45
CA GLY A 108 -13.72 4.28 -11.49
C GLY A 108 -13.59 3.56 -10.14
N LEU A 109 -13.84 4.25 -9.01
CA LEU A 109 -13.91 3.57 -7.71
C LEU A 109 -15.13 2.63 -7.69
N ARG A 110 -14.92 1.37 -7.32
CA ARG A 110 -16.00 0.42 -7.06
C ARG A 110 -16.32 0.40 -5.58
N SER A 111 -17.59 0.58 -5.22
CA SER A 111 -18.06 0.60 -3.84
C SER A 111 -19.19 -0.37 -3.60
N LEU A 112 -19.22 -0.93 -2.39
CA LEU A 112 -20.35 -1.64 -1.80
C LEU A 112 -21.17 -0.63 -0.97
N VAL A 113 -22.49 -0.60 -1.18
CA VAL A 113 -23.42 0.25 -0.45
C VAL A 113 -24.58 -0.57 0.13
N GLU A 114 -25.03 -0.23 1.32
CA GLU A 114 -26.16 -0.84 2.01
C GLU A 114 -27.32 0.16 2.13
N TYR A 115 -28.56 -0.24 1.86
CA TYR A 115 -29.72 0.57 2.18
C TYR A 115 -30.16 0.31 3.62
N VAL A 116 -30.17 1.34 4.48
CA VAL A 116 -30.58 1.22 5.88
C VAL A 116 -31.13 2.53 6.41
N GLY A 117 -32.27 2.47 7.12
CA GLY A 117 -32.90 3.64 7.71
C GLY A 117 -33.27 4.70 6.67
N GLY A 118 -33.67 4.26 5.47
CA GLY A 118 -34.07 5.14 4.38
C GLY A 118 -32.93 5.82 3.62
N ASN A 119 -31.67 5.45 3.86
CA ASN A 119 -30.48 6.03 3.22
C ASN A 119 -29.53 4.94 2.72
N PHE A 120 -28.64 5.26 1.79
CA PHE A 120 -27.52 4.38 1.44
C PHE A 120 -26.29 4.68 2.32
N ARG A 121 -25.60 3.62 2.79
CA ARG A 121 -24.34 3.66 3.53
C ARG A 121 -23.23 3.05 2.69
N VAL A 122 -22.11 3.74 2.51
CA VAL A 122 -20.93 3.19 1.83
C VAL A 122 -20.13 2.32 2.81
N LEU A 123 -19.99 1.02 2.52
CA LEU A 123 -19.29 0.07 3.37
C LEU A 123 -17.83 -0.19 2.93
N SER A 124 -17.50 0.17 1.69
CA SER A 124 -16.12 0.07 1.17
C SER A 124 -15.27 1.26 1.63
N PRO A 125 -13.94 1.08 1.81
CA PRO A 125 -13.06 2.19 2.18
C PRO A 125 -13.16 3.33 1.16
N MET A 126 -13.50 4.52 1.65
CA MET A 126 -13.58 5.74 0.85
C MET A 126 -12.20 6.37 0.68
N LEU A 127 -11.95 7.05 -0.44
CA LEU A 127 -10.63 7.61 -0.76
C LEU A 127 -10.33 8.94 -0.05
N ALA A 128 -11.35 9.65 0.46
CA ALA A 128 -11.18 10.89 1.22
C ALA A 128 -12.26 11.06 2.30
N GLY A 129 -11.83 11.32 3.54
CA GLY A 129 -12.68 11.81 4.62
C GLY A 129 -13.46 10.74 5.37
N ALA A 130 -12.76 10.01 6.24
CA ALA A 130 -13.44 9.26 7.28
C ALA A 130 -14.09 10.25 8.26
N ALA A 131 -15.41 10.17 8.43
CA ALA A 131 -16.04 10.68 9.63
C ALA A 131 -15.63 9.79 10.81
N ALA A 132 -15.13 10.40 11.88
CA ALA A 132 -14.88 9.84 13.22
C ALA A 132 -14.71 8.29 13.32
N GLY A 133 -13.55 7.79 12.90
CA GLY A 133 -13.20 6.36 13.03
C GLY A 133 -12.30 5.84 11.91
N ALA A 134 -11.29 6.62 11.51
CA ALA A 134 -10.64 6.48 10.21
C ALA A 134 -10.25 5.04 9.81
N SER A 135 -10.84 4.61 8.69
CA SER A 135 -10.47 3.44 7.91
C SER A 135 -8.96 3.40 7.72
N SER A 136 -8.34 2.24 7.95
CA SER A 136 -6.89 2.07 7.81
C SER A 136 -6.42 2.59 6.44
N TYR A 137 -5.67 3.68 6.45
CA TYR A 137 -5.19 4.35 5.23
C TYR A 137 -3.79 3.83 4.94
N TYR A 138 -3.58 3.23 3.76
CA TYR A 138 -2.26 2.80 3.29
C TYR A 138 -1.93 3.45 1.95
N ILE A 139 -0.73 4.03 1.85
CA ILE A 139 -0.19 4.52 0.58
C ILE A 139 1.30 4.19 0.46
N ALA A 140 1.71 3.75 -0.74
CA ALA A 140 3.10 3.62 -1.14
C ALA A 140 3.47 4.69 -2.16
N ILE A 141 4.57 5.40 -1.91
CA ILE A 141 5.03 6.54 -2.69
C ILE A 141 6.39 6.18 -3.27
N THR A 142 6.42 6.04 -4.60
CA THR A 142 7.61 5.63 -5.37
C THR A 142 8.20 6.74 -6.23
N ALA A 143 7.57 7.92 -6.23
CA ALA A 143 8.05 9.14 -6.90
C ALA A 143 7.95 10.33 -5.94
N SER A 144 8.90 11.26 -6.03
CA SER A 144 8.93 12.46 -5.18
C SER A 144 7.67 13.30 -5.41
N GLN A 145 7.01 13.70 -4.32
CA GLN A 145 5.78 14.46 -4.35
C GLN A 145 5.53 15.16 -3.00
N THR A 146 4.47 15.95 -2.91
CA THR A 146 3.98 16.46 -1.64
C THR A 146 2.84 15.58 -1.16
N TRP A 147 2.95 15.06 0.06
CA TRP A 147 1.87 14.34 0.73
C TRP A 147 1.06 15.31 1.58
N SER A 148 -0.26 15.27 1.42
CA SER A 148 -1.20 16.02 2.24
C SER A 148 -1.81 15.09 3.28
N LYS A 149 -1.67 15.46 4.55
CA LYS A 149 -2.27 14.72 5.67
C LYS A 149 -3.79 14.70 5.49
N PRO A 150 -4.46 13.54 5.54
CA PRO A 150 -5.90 13.48 5.53
C PRO A 150 -6.50 14.37 6.62
N ALA A 151 -7.60 15.05 6.30
CA ALA A 151 -8.37 15.79 7.29
C ALA A 151 -9.13 14.82 8.21
N GLY A 152 -9.49 15.28 9.42
CA GLY A 152 -10.32 14.50 10.36
C GLY A 152 -9.57 13.49 11.21
N LEU A 153 -8.24 13.43 11.12
CA LEU A 153 -7.44 12.63 12.05
C LEU A 153 -7.46 13.26 13.45
N GLU A 154 -7.68 12.43 14.47
CA GLU A 154 -7.51 12.86 15.86
C GLU A 154 -6.04 13.20 16.14
N ASP A 155 -5.79 14.17 17.01
CA ASP A 155 -4.43 14.63 17.30
C ASP A 155 -3.50 13.50 17.79
N ASP A 156 -4.05 12.53 18.53
CA ASP A 156 -3.34 11.36 19.06
C ASP A 156 -3.34 10.15 18.11
N GLN A 157 -3.97 10.26 16.93
CA GLN A 157 -3.96 9.17 15.95
C GLN A 157 -2.52 8.89 15.47
N ILE A 158 -2.16 7.61 15.41
CA ILE A 158 -0.80 7.19 15.07
C ILE A 158 -0.62 7.08 13.55
N ILE A 159 0.29 7.88 13.02
CA ILE A 159 0.79 7.78 11.66
C ILE A 159 2.10 6.98 11.69
N THR A 160 2.11 5.80 11.08
CA THR A 160 3.33 5.02 10.88
C THR A 160 3.93 5.35 9.52
N VAL A 161 5.21 5.73 9.50
CA VAL A 161 5.96 5.97 8.27
C VAL A 161 7.12 4.99 8.20
N GLU A 162 7.22 4.24 7.11
CA GLU A 162 8.36 3.39 6.76
C GLU A 162 9.02 3.91 5.49
N MET A 163 10.36 3.92 5.46
CA MET A 163 11.09 4.46 4.32
C MET A 163 12.36 3.68 4.02
N TRP A 164 12.73 3.69 2.75
CA TRP A 164 13.96 3.11 2.20
C TRP A 164 14.75 4.15 1.45
N GLY A 165 16.05 4.25 1.68
CA GLY A 165 16.96 4.99 0.80
C GLY A 165 17.16 4.27 -0.53
N GLY A 166 17.67 4.98 -1.53
CA GLY A 166 18.10 4.35 -2.79
C GLY A 166 19.32 3.45 -2.58
N GLY A 167 19.39 2.33 -3.30
CA GLY A 167 20.60 1.51 -3.37
C GLY A 167 21.66 2.17 -4.26
N ALA A 168 22.94 1.93 -3.98
CA ALA A 168 24.02 2.41 -4.85
C ALA A 168 24.12 1.58 -6.13
N GLY A 169 24.66 2.15 -7.21
CA GLY A 169 25.10 1.36 -8.35
C GLY A 169 26.42 0.66 -8.07
N GLY A 170 26.62 -0.50 -8.71
CA GLY A 170 27.90 -1.20 -8.63
C GLY A 170 28.96 -0.55 -9.51
N GLY A 171 30.16 -1.11 -9.49
CA GLY A 171 31.31 -0.41 -10.04
C GLY A 171 31.33 -0.35 -11.56
N ASN A 172 32.08 0.62 -12.09
CA ASN A 172 32.19 0.93 -13.52
C ASN A 172 33.25 0.11 -14.28
N SER A 173 33.84 -0.90 -13.67
CA SER A 173 34.84 -1.76 -14.32
C SER A 173 34.64 -3.22 -13.98
N ALA A 174 35.25 -4.10 -14.78
CA ALA A 174 35.14 -5.54 -14.65
C ALA A 174 35.64 -6.09 -13.30
N SER A 175 36.54 -5.36 -12.62
CA SER A 175 37.13 -5.77 -11.34
C SER A 175 36.36 -5.25 -10.12
N ARG A 176 35.39 -4.34 -10.30
CA ARG A 176 34.71 -3.70 -9.16
C ARG A 176 33.47 -4.45 -8.68
N GLY A 177 33.25 -4.39 -7.37
CA GLY A 177 32.10 -5.02 -6.72
C GLY A 177 30.75 -4.37 -7.00
N GLY A 178 29.69 -4.96 -6.44
CA GLY A 178 28.34 -4.39 -6.42
C GLY A 178 28.19 -3.25 -5.41
N GLY A 179 27.14 -2.44 -5.56
CA GLY A 179 26.76 -1.38 -4.63
C GLY A 179 26.04 -1.92 -3.39
N GLY A 180 26.09 -1.17 -2.29
CA GLY A 180 25.32 -1.46 -1.08
C GLY A 180 23.86 -1.07 -1.21
N GLY A 181 23.00 -1.77 -0.47
CA GLY A 181 21.58 -1.43 -0.36
C GLY A 181 21.32 -0.17 0.47
N GLY A 182 20.19 0.49 0.21
CA GLY A 182 19.67 1.60 1.02
C GLY A 182 19.17 1.11 2.38
N GLY A 183 19.23 2.00 3.38
CA GLY A 183 18.80 1.72 4.75
C GLY A 183 17.29 1.83 4.89
N TYR A 184 16.72 1.08 5.84
CA TYR A 184 15.33 1.17 6.25
C TYR A 184 15.20 1.97 7.55
N VAL A 185 14.16 2.80 7.62
CA VAL A 185 13.76 3.49 8.85
C VAL A 185 12.25 3.41 9.02
N ARG A 186 11.81 3.27 10.27
CA ARG A 186 10.41 3.34 10.66
C ARG A 186 10.25 4.31 11.81
N ARG A 187 9.22 5.15 11.75
CA ARG A 187 8.84 6.02 12.86
C ARG A 187 7.32 6.13 12.95
N GLN A 188 6.85 6.19 14.19
CA GLN A 188 5.48 6.52 14.52
C GLN A 188 5.41 7.97 14.97
N PHE A 189 4.41 8.69 14.46
CA PHE A 189 4.12 10.06 14.79
C PHE A 189 2.68 10.15 15.29
N ARG A 190 2.39 11.07 16.19
CA ARG A 190 1.01 11.51 16.41
C ARG A 190 0.60 12.42 15.26
N ALA A 191 -0.66 12.40 14.86
CA ALA A 191 -1.15 13.23 13.77
C ALA A 191 -0.92 14.72 14.02
N ALA A 192 -0.97 15.17 15.28
CA ALA A 192 -0.65 16.55 15.67
C ALA A 192 0.81 16.95 15.40
N ASP A 193 1.75 16.01 15.48
CA ASP A 193 3.18 16.27 15.29
C ASP A 193 3.59 16.26 13.80
N VAL A 194 2.68 15.87 12.90
CA VAL A 194 2.90 15.85 11.45
C VAL A 194 2.22 17.07 10.80
N PRO A 195 2.97 17.92 10.05
CA PRO A 195 2.38 19.01 9.29
C PRO A 195 1.28 18.53 8.34
N SER A 196 0.32 19.39 8.02
CA SER A 196 -0.76 19.07 7.07
C SER A 196 -0.25 18.83 5.64
N SER A 197 0.97 19.29 5.33
CA SER A 197 1.64 19.09 4.05
C SER A 197 3.11 18.77 4.28
N VAL A 198 3.59 17.65 3.74
CA VAL A 198 4.97 17.18 3.89
C VAL A 198 5.56 16.90 2.51
N SER A 199 6.71 17.52 2.20
CA SER A 199 7.46 17.19 0.99
C SER A 199 8.17 15.85 1.16
N ILE A 200 7.92 14.94 0.22
CA ILE A 200 8.55 13.62 0.15
C ILE A 200 9.52 13.59 -1.02
N SER A 201 10.78 13.31 -0.72
CA SER A 201 11.80 13.06 -1.74
C SER A 201 12.11 11.58 -1.76
N ILE A 202 11.97 10.93 -2.92
CA ILE A 202 12.37 9.54 -3.11
C ILE A 202 13.82 9.51 -3.58
N GLY A 203 14.67 8.82 -2.82
CA GLY A 203 16.06 8.63 -3.18
C GLY A 203 16.19 7.84 -4.47
N ALA A 204 16.79 8.43 -5.49
CA ALA A 204 17.11 7.70 -6.71
C ALA A 204 18.10 6.56 -6.42
N GLY A 205 18.00 5.49 -7.21
CA GLY A 205 19.07 4.50 -7.26
C GLY A 205 20.34 5.11 -7.83
N GLY A 206 21.49 4.71 -7.29
CA GLY A 206 22.79 5.17 -7.79
C GLY A 206 23.02 4.70 -9.22
N ALA A 207 23.53 5.60 -10.06
CA ALA A 207 24.13 5.22 -11.34
C ALA A 207 25.34 4.30 -11.11
N ILE A 208 25.84 3.66 -12.18
CA ILE A 208 27.06 2.86 -12.12
C ILE A 208 28.20 3.69 -11.51
N GLY A 209 28.79 3.20 -10.41
CA GLY A 209 29.85 3.88 -9.66
C GLY A 209 29.39 5.04 -8.77
N ALA A 210 28.08 5.18 -8.51
CA ALA A 210 27.52 6.24 -7.68
C ALA A 210 26.73 5.69 -6.49
N GLN A 211 26.74 6.45 -5.39
CA GLN A 211 25.94 6.17 -4.20
C GLN A 211 24.44 6.30 -4.48
N GLY A 212 23.62 5.67 -3.64
CA GLY A 212 22.18 5.87 -3.64
C GLY A 212 21.77 7.23 -3.04
N GLY A 213 20.63 7.75 -3.50
CA GLY A 213 19.99 8.94 -2.93
C GLY A 213 19.31 8.66 -1.59
N ASN A 214 19.16 9.70 -0.77
CA ASN A 214 18.37 9.60 0.45
C ASN A 214 16.87 9.74 0.12
N THR A 215 16.04 9.04 0.88
CA THR A 215 14.58 9.26 0.89
C THR A 215 14.21 10.04 2.13
N THR A 216 13.41 11.10 1.99
CA THR A 216 13.05 12.00 3.10
C THR A 216 11.54 12.18 3.21
N PHE A 217 11.03 12.21 4.44
CA PHE A 217 9.68 12.64 4.79
C PHE A 217 9.77 13.99 5.50
N GLY A 218 9.80 15.07 4.70
CA GLY A 218 10.15 16.40 5.16
C GLY A 218 11.48 16.42 5.92
N ALA A 219 11.52 17.17 7.01
CA ALA A 219 12.63 17.16 7.97
C ALA A 219 12.44 16.11 9.10
N LEU A 220 11.34 15.35 9.09
CA LEU A 220 10.93 14.50 10.20
C LEU A 220 11.67 13.16 10.24
N LEU A 221 12.05 12.65 9.07
CA LEU A 221 12.70 11.35 8.92
C LEU A 221 13.53 11.31 7.63
N THR A 222 14.66 10.58 7.67
CA THR A 222 15.51 10.32 6.50
C THR A 222 15.91 8.85 6.48
N ALA A 223 15.73 8.20 5.33
CA ALA A 223 16.30 6.89 5.03
C ALA A 223 17.52 7.10 4.13
N TYR A 224 18.69 6.65 4.57
CA TYR A 224 19.93 6.93 3.87
C TYR A 224 20.19 5.98 2.71
N GLY A 225 20.81 6.50 1.65
CA GLY A 225 21.21 5.71 0.48
C GLY A 225 22.46 4.84 0.72
N GLY A 226 22.57 3.75 -0.03
CA GLY A 226 23.70 2.82 0.04
C GLY A 226 25.02 3.41 -0.51
N GLY A 227 26.14 2.81 -0.13
CA GLY A 227 27.49 3.16 -0.60
C GLY A 227 27.84 2.46 -1.90
N THR A 228 28.60 3.12 -2.79
CA THR A 228 29.05 2.49 -4.05
C THR A 228 30.33 1.69 -3.84
N SER A 229 30.68 0.81 -4.78
CA SER A 229 31.97 0.12 -4.75
C SER A 229 33.11 1.04 -5.16
N THR A 230 34.20 0.96 -4.40
CA THR A 230 35.48 1.55 -4.79
C THR A 230 36.49 0.43 -4.98
N SER A 231 37.05 0.34 -6.18
CA SER A 231 37.98 -0.74 -6.55
C SER A 231 37.34 -2.12 -6.37
N ASP A 232 38.11 -3.12 -5.96
CA ASP A 232 37.70 -4.53 -5.99
C ASP A 232 36.82 -4.95 -4.79
N LYS A 233 36.17 -3.97 -4.14
CA LYS A 233 35.33 -4.17 -2.95
C LYS A 233 33.86 -3.90 -3.25
N GLY A 234 32.96 -4.52 -2.51
CA GLY A 234 31.56 -4.13 -2.51
C GLY A 234 31.34 -2.80 -1.80
N GLY A 235 30.28 -2.07 -2.15
CA GLY A 235 29.83 -0.92 -1.37
C GLY A 235 29.13 -1.35 -0.08
N ALA A 236 29.29 -0.59 1.01
CA ALA A 236 28.57 -0.88 2.25
C ALA A 236 27.10 -0.47 2.15
N GLY A 237 26.21 -1.22 2.78
CA GLY A 237 24.81 -0.82 2.93
C GLY A 237 24.66 0.41 3.84
N ALA A 238 23.55 1.14 3.71
CA ALA A 238 23.26 2.27 4.59
C ALA A 238 22.73 1.81 5.95
N SER A 239 22.80 2.69 6.96
CA SER A 239 22.16 2.50 8.26
C SER A 239 21.00 3.51 8.43
N PRO A 240 20.17 3.37 9.46
CA PRO A 240 19.19 4.38 9.85
C PRO A 240 19.78 5.77 10.14
N TRP A 241 21.09 5.87 10.42
CA TRP A 241 21.73 7.10 10.89
C TRP A 241 22.75 7.68 9.92
N ALA A 242 23.16 6.92 8.91
CA ALA A 242 24.18 7.34 7.97
C ALA A 242 24.10 6.59 6.64
N LYS A 243 24.56 7.25 5.57
CA LYS A 243 24.78 6.63 4.27
C LYS A 243 25.77 5.47 4.35
N GLY A 244 25.61 4.53 3.43
CA GLY A 244 26.60 3.47 3.25
C GLY A 244 27.95 4.05 2.83
N ALA A 245 29.02 3.59 3.47
CA ALA A 245 30.36 3.98 3.09
C ALA A 245 30.75 3.37 1.74
N ASN A 246 31.57 4.11 0.98
CA ASN A 246 32.11 3.62 -0.30
C ASN A 246 33.20 2.55 -0.10
N ASP A 247 33.80 2.52 1.10
CA ASP A 247 34.89 1.63 1.46
C ASP A 247 34.87 1.44 2.99
N PHE A 248 34.18 0.40 3.48
CA PHE A 248 34.29 0.02 4.90
C PHE A 248 34.88 -1.37 5.01
N ILE A 249 36.13 -1.40 5.48
CA ILE A 249 36.89 -2.59 5.79
C ILE A 249 36.79 -2.78 7.31
N SER A 250 35.92 -3.67 7.79
CA SER A 250 36.28 -4.41 9.00
C SER A 250 36.98 -5.68 8.52
N SER A 251 38.24 -5.83 8.92
CA SER A 251 39.15 -6.87 8.43
C SER A 251 38.90 -8.26 9.03
N ALA A 252 37.76 -8.53 9.69
CA ALA A 252 37.53 -9.84 10.27
C ALA A 252 36.04 -10.14 10.56
N ALA A 253 35.66 -11.34 10.15
CA ALA A 253 34.46 -12.12 10.49
C ALA A 253 33.13 -11.79 9.76
N PRO A 254 32.30 -12.82 9.48
CA PRO A 254 30.93 -12.63 9.00
C PRO A 254 30.18 -11.80 10.04
N ASP A 255 30.04 -10.51 9.77
CA ASP A 255 29.44 -9.55 10.68
C ASP A 255 28.04 -10.08 11.06
N PRO A 256 27.79 -10.48 12.32
CA PRO A 256 26.50 -10.99 12.74
C PRO A 256 25.49 -9.90 12.44
N ALA A 257 24.63 -10.15 11.44
CA ALA A 257 23.72 -9.18 10.83
C ALA A 257 23.51 -7.97 11.73
N THR A 258 24.25 -6.89 11.47
CA THR A 258 24.26 -5.80 12.43
C THR A 258 22.84 -5.30 12.52
N LEU A 259 22.28 -5.31 13.75
CA LEU A 259 20.86 -5.05 13.94
C LEU A 259 20.48 -3.73 13.26
N TRP A 260 21.33 -2.73 13.46
CA TRP A 260 21.07 -1.38 13.00
C TRP A 260 22.08 -0.81 12.01
N HIS A 261 23.23 -1.44 11.79
CA HIS A 261 24.19 -0.91 10.81
C HIS A 261 23.93 -1.51 9.42
N GLY A 262 24.54 -0.90 8.41
CA GLY A 262 24.58 -1.50 7.09
C GLY A 262 25.57 -2.66 7.05
N GLY A 263 25.32 -3.62 6.17
CA GLY A 263 26.25 -4.70 5.90
C GLY A 263 27.50 -4.19 5.18
N ASN A 264 28.67 -4.65 5.62
CA ASN A 264 29.94 -4.28 4.98
C ASN A 264 30.03 -4.83 3.55
N GLY A 265 30.74 -4.12 2.67
CA GLY A 265 31.03 -4.64 1.35
C GLY A 265 31.97 -5.86 1.41
N ALA A 266 31.82 -6.78 0.47
CA ALA A 266 32.74 -7.90 0.30
C ALA A 266 34.15 -7.42 -0.10
N GLN A 267 35.19 -8.19 0.27
CA GLN A 267 36.59 -7.90 -0.06
C GLN A 267 37.16 -8.87 -1.12
N TYR A 268 38.01 -8.36 -2.01
CA TYR A 268 38.69 -9.11 -3.07
C TYR A 268 39.53 -10.31 -2.61
N ALA A 269 40.07 -10.30 -1.39
CA ALA A 269 41.17 -11.18 -0.99
C ALA A 269 40.76 -12.57 -0.47
N SER A 270 39.47 -12.90 -0.36
CA SER A 270 39.05 -14.24 0.05
C SER A 270 38.11 -14.86 -0.97
N THR A 271 38.35 -16.12 -1.32
CA THR A 271 37.63 -16.87 -2.36
C THR A 271 36.12 -17.05 -2.10
N ASN A 272 35.56 -16.48 -1.03
CA ASN A 272 34.15 -16.58 -0.63
C ASN A 272 33.62 -15.29 0.04
N ALA A 273 34.17 -14.12 -0.26
CA ALA A 273 33.74 -12.87 0.38
C ALA A 273 32.30 -12.49 -0.03
N THR A 274 31.31 -12.87 0.77
CA THR A 274 29.92 -12.44 0.59
C THR A 274 29.75 -11.06 1.23
N GLY A 275 28.89 -10.20 0.65
CA GLY A 275 28.54 -8.94 1.30
C GLY A 275 27.93 -9.17 2.69
N GLY A 276 28.15 -8.25 3.61
CA GLY A 276 27.62 -8.31 4.97
C GLY A 276 26.09 -8.25 4.99
N ARG A 277 25.49 -8.99 5.93
CA ARG A 277 24.04 -9.00 6.14
C ARG A 277 23.63 -7.88 7.10
N ALA A 278 22.39 -7.45 7.05
CA ALA A 278 21.81 -6.47 7.96
C ALA A 278 20.36 -6.84 8.32
N ILE A 279 19.83 -6.26 9.39
CA ILE A 279 18.38 -6.35 9.70
C ILE A 279 17.69 -5.08 9.22
N PHE A 280 18.03 -3.91 9.79
CA PHE A 280 17.42 -2.63 9.41
C PHE A 280 18.29 -1.80 8.46
N GLY A 281 19.61 -2.01 8.44
CA GLY A 281 20.49 -1.41 7.42
C GLY A 281 20.36 -2.11 6.07
N GLY A 282 20.96 -1.53 5.03
CA GLY A 282 21.09 -2.18 3.73
C GLY A 282 22.14 -3.31 3.76
N GLY A 283 22.01 -4.31 2.88
CA GLY A 283 23.03 -5.33 2.67
C GLY A 283 24.25 -4.78 1.94
N GLY A 284 25.43 -5.35 2.20
CA GLY A 284 26.67 -4.98 1.49
C GLY A 284 26.76 -5.56 0.09
N GLY A 285 27.42 -4.87 -0.83
CA GLY A 285 27.64 -5.34 -2.20
C GLY A 285 28.61 -6.53 -2.28
N ALA A 286 28.46 -7.35 -3.32
CA ALA A 286 29.38 -8.44 -3.62
C ALA A 286 30.75 -7.92 -4.13
N ALA A 287 31.80 -8.73 -4.03
CA ALA A 287 33.11 -8.46 -4.64
C ALA A 287 33.32 -9.35 -5.87
N VAL A 288 34.21 -8.93 -6.76
CA VAL A 288 34.63 -9.76 -7.90
C VAL A 288 35.80 -10.62 -7.45
N ALA A 289 35.70 -11.95 -7.48
CA ALA A 289 36.84 -12.80 -7.16
C ALA A 289 37.89 -12.78 -8.29
N SER A 290 39.17 -12.93 -7.95
CA SER A 290 40.32 -12.93 -8.87
C SER A 290 40.24 -13.97 -10.00
N GLY A 291 39.36 -14.98 -9.87
CA GLY A 291 39.13 -16.03 -10.87
C GLY A 291 37.76 -15.97 -11.56
N GLY A 292 37.04 -14.84 -11.49
CA GLY A 292 35.70 -14.70 -12.09
C GLY A 292 34.58 -15.43 -11.32
N GLY A 293 34.89 -16.09 -10.21
CA GLY A 293 33.90 -16.65 -9.29
C GLY A 293 33.04 -15.56 -8.66
N LEU A 294 31.72 -15.72 -8.73
CA LEU A 294 30.77 -14.74 -8.20
C LEU A 294 30.60 -14.97 -6.70
N THR A 295 30.69 -13.89 -5.92
CA THR A 295 30.31 -13.92 -4.51
C THR A 295 28.87 -13.43 -4.33
N GLY A 296 28.19 -13.92 -3.30
CA GLY A 296 26.84 -13.48 -2.97
C GLY A 296 26.84 -12.02 -2.47
N ALA A 297 25.80 -11.28 -2.80
CA ALA A 297 25.56 -10.00 -2.14
C ALA A 297 25.05 -10.21 -0.71
N GLY A 298 25.27 -9.23 0.14
CA GLY A 298 24.68 -9.16 1.45
C GLY A 298 23.17 -8.97 1.38
N VAL A 299 22.43 -9.67 2.22
CA VAL A 299 20.98 -9.55 2.31
C VAL A 299 20.56 -8.72 3.51
N SER A 300 19.44 -8.01 3.39
CA SER A 300 18.79 -7.33 4.51
C SER A 300 17.37 -7.84 4.72
N LEU A 301 16.91 -7.85 5.97
CA LEU A 301 15.53 -8.24 6.29
C LEU A 301 14.55 -7.11 5.97
N PHE A 302 14.91 -5.88 6.34
CA PHE A 302 14.06 -4.71 6.13
C PHE A 302 14.68 -3.71 5.14
N GLY A 303 16.00 -3.54 5.12
CA GLY A 303 16.67 -2.66 4.16
C GLY A 303 16.74 -3.23 2.75
N GLY A 304 17.39 -2.50 1.84
CA GLY A 304 17.68 -3.01 0.51
C GLY A 304 18.79 -4.07 0.54
N ASN A 305 18.70 -5.11 -0.29
CA ASN A 305 19.80 -6.06 -0.49
C ASN A 305 20.99 -5.36 -1.19
N GLY A 306 22.20 -5.87 -1.02
CA GLY A 306 23.36 -5.43 -1.81
C GLY A 306 23.29 -5.93 -3.25
N GLY A 307 24.13 -5.38 -4.11
CA GLY A 307 24.21 -5.77 -5.52
C GLY A 307 25.01 -7.04 -5.76
N ALA A 308 24.36 -8.05 -6.33
CA ALA A 308 25.00 -9.24 -6.88
C ALA A 308 25.52 -8.92 -8.29
N VAL A 309 26.59 -9.57 -8.73
CA VAL A 309 27.26 -9.27 -10.01
C VAL A 309 26.27 -9.26 -11.19
N ASP A 310 26.39 -8.25 -12.06
CA ASP A 310 25.61 -8.07 -13.29
C ASP A 310 24.07 -8.02 -13.12
N THR A 311 23.58 -7.83 -11.89
CA THR A 311 22.13 -7.76 -11.60
C THR A 311 21.74 -6.34 -11.19
N PRO A 312 20.78 -5.67 -11.85
CA PRO A 312 20.23 -4.39 -11.37
C PRO A 312 19.64 -4.52 -9.96
N GLY A 313 19.66 -3.42 -9.21
CA GLY A 313 19.04 -3.40 -7.89
C GLY A 313 17.52 -3.64 -7.98
N SER A 314 16.97 -4.38 -7.01
CA SER A 314 15.53 -4.55 -6.84
C SER A 314 14.96 -3.48 -5.90
N ALA A 315 13.87 -2.82 -6.28
CA ALA A 315 13.18 -1.89 -5.39
C ALA A 315 12.44 -2.63 -4.25
N PRO A 316 12.35 -2.04 -3.05
CA PRO A 316 12.96 -0.78 -2.65
C PRO A 316 14.44 -0.93 -2.24
N GLY A 317 15.26 0.05 -2.61
CA GLY A 317 16.61 0.27 -2.07
C GLY A 317 17.69 -0.76 -2.40
N GLY A 318 17.44 -1.75 -3.26
CA GLY A 318 18.46 -2.74 -3.64
C GLY A 318 19.67 -2.13 -4.34
N GLY A 319 20.88 -2.53 -3.97
CA GLY A 319 22.13 -2.16 -4.63
C GLY A 319 22.26 -2.79 -6.02
N GLY A 320 22.86 -2.08 -6.96
CA GLY A 320 23.18 -2.58 -8.28
C GLY A 320 24.43 -3.45 -8.27
N GLY A 321 24.41 -4.53 -9.02
CA GLY A 321 25.58 -5.33 -9.35
C GLY A 321 26.67 -4.56 -10.07
N LYS A 322 27.79 -5.23 -10.29
CA LYS A 322 28.84 -4.78 -11.23
C LYS A 322 28.19 -4.23 -12.51
N GLN A 323 28.57 -3.01 -12.91
CA GLN A 323 28.01 -2.31 -14.07
C GLN A 323 26.48 -2.20 -14.13
N ALA A 324 25.80 -2.27 -12.98
CA ALA A 324 24.36 -2.12 -12.89
C ALA A 324 23.99 -0.98 -11.94
N VAL A 325 22.85 -0.35 -12.23
CA VAL A 325 22.28 0.72 -11.42
C VAL A 325 21.62 0.16 -10.15
N GLY A 326 21.63 0.95 -9.09
CA GLY A 326 20.84 0.66 -7.89
C GLY A 326 19.35 0.93 -8.09
N ALA A 327 18.52 0.42 -7.18
CA ALA A 327 17.10 0.69 -7.14
C ALA A 327 16.78 1.97 -6.36
N ARG A 328 15.67 2.61 -6.72
CA ARG A 328 15.10 3.72 -5.96
C ARG A 328 14.68 3.31 -4.55
N GLY A 329 14.58 4.30 -3.67
CA GLY A 329 13.90 4.19 -2.38
C GLY A 329 12.37 4.18 -2.51
N GLU A 330 11.70 4.19 -1.36
CA GLU A 330 10.24 4.16 -1.25
C GLU A 330 9.81 4.74 0.10
N VAL A 331 8.60 5.31 0.17
CA VAL A 331 7.94 5.68 1.43
C VAL A 331 6.60 4.95 1.50
N ARG A 332 6.26 4.43 2.67
CA ARG A 332 4.95 3.86 2.97
C ARG A 332 4.38 4.52 4.21
N ILE A 333 3.09 4.83 4.16
CA ILE A 333 2.38 5.52 5.24
C ILE A 333 1.15 4.70 5.61
N TRP A 334 0.97 4.48 6.92
CA TRP A 334 -0.23 3.90 7.52
C TRP A 334 -0.83 4.88 8.53
N ILE A 335 -2.16 5.00 8.53
CA ILE A 335 -2.93 5.85 9.46
C ILE A 335 -4.14 5.07 9.95
#